data_AF-A0A8S3JF30-F1
#
_entry.id   AF-A0A8S3JF30-F1
#
_cell.length_a   1.000
_cell.length_b   1.000
_cell.length_c   1.000
_cell.angle_alpha   90.00
_cell.angle_beta   90.00
_cell.angle_gamma   90.00
#
_symmetry.space_group_name_H-M   'P 1'
#
loop_
_entity.id
_entity.type
_entity.pdbx_description
1 polymer ?
#
loop_
_entity_poly.entity_id
_entity_poly.type
_entity_poly.pdbx_seq_one_letter_code
_entity_poly.pdbx_strand_id
1 'polypeptide(L)'
;MTSIVDDRGQELLYAGMPITDVIKEDMGIGGVLSLLWFRKRLPKYATDFLEMTLMVTADHGPAVSGAHNTIVCARAGKDLVSCLASGLLTIGDRFGGALDNAAKQFSEAFDAGLHPSDFVNNMRKEGKLLMGIGHRVKSLNNPDMRVVLLKNFAVQHFPTTPLLDYAL
;
A
#
# COMPACT_ATOMS: atom_id res chain seq x y z
N MET A 1 -9.91 0.00 -25.25
CA MET A 1 -9.30 1.34 -25.20
C MET A 1 -8.43 1.40 -23.95
N THR A 2 -7.13 1.67 -24.09
CA THR A 2 -6.21 1.87 -22.95
C THR A 2 -5.92 3.37 -22.78
N SER A 3 -5.48 3.80 -21.59
CA SER A 3 -5.22 5.22 -21.31
C SER A 3 -3.99 5.49 -20.43
N ILE A 4 -3.17 4.46 -20.17
CA ILE A 4 -2.02 4.54 -19.24
C ILE A 4 -0.67 4.51 -19.95
N VAL A 5 -0.60 3.86 -21.12
CA VAL A 5 0.62 3.72 -21.92
C VAL A 5 0.26 3.88 -23.39
N ASP A 6 1.11 4.59 -24.14
CA ASP A 6 1.10 4.60 -25.61
C ASP A 6 2.51 4.30 -26.12
N ASP A 7 2.65 3.17 -26.82
CA ASP A 7 3.91 2.65 -27.37
C ASP A 7 3.95 2.72 -28.91
N ARG A 8 2.93 3.30 -29.55
CA ARG A 8 2.79 3.32 -31.02
C ARG A 8 3.55 4.48 -31.68
N GLY A 9 3.93 5.49 -30.88
CA GLY A 9 4.60 6.70 -31.32
C GLY A 9 6.11 6.50 -31.55
N GLN A 10 6.82 7.60 -31.80
CA GLN A 10 8.30 7.59 -31.85
C GLN A 10 8.93 7.29 -30.49
N GLU A 11 8.19 7.55 -29.42
CA GLU A 11 8.65 7.39 -28.05
C GLU A 11 7.53 6.79 -27.18
N LEU A 12 7.92 5.98 -26.19
CA LEU A 12 7.03 5.44 -25.18
C LEU A 12 6.47 6.56 -24.30
N LEU A 13 5.15 6.59 -24.14
CA LEU A 13 4.46 7.54 -23.28
C LEU A 13 3.86 6.85 -22.04
N TYR A 14 4.15 7.36 -20.86
CA TYR A 14 3.48 7.01 -19.61
C TYR A 14 2.47 8.10 -19.24
N ALA A 15 1.18 7.79 -19.36
CA ALA A 15 0.08 8.74 -19.17
C ALA A 15 0.28 10.08 -19.92
N GLY A 16 0.82 10.00 -21.14
CA GLY A 16 1.09 11.15 -22.00
C GLY A 16 2.46 11.83 -21.77
N MET A 17 3.22 11.43 -20.75
CA MET A 17 4.59 11.92 -20.54
C MET A 17 5.59 11.03 -21.29
N PRO A 18 6.47 11.61 -22.13
CA PRO A 18 7.54 10.86 -22.79
C PRO A 18 8.51 10.22 -21.79
N ILE A 19 8.98 9.00 -22.09
CA ILE A 19 9.90 8.27 -21.21
C ILE A 19 11.20 9.04 -20.96
N THR A 20 11.69 9.81 -21.93
CA THR A 20 12.85 10.70 -21.76
C THR A 20 12.62 11.77 -20.71
N ASP A 21 11.43 12.38 -20.68
CA ASP A 21 11.06 13.35 -19.66
C ASP A 21 10.93 12.70 -18.28
N VAL A 22 10.36 11.48 -18.19
CA VAL A 22 10.29 10.71 -16.94
C VAL A 22 11.68 10.51 -16.33
N ILE A 23 12.67 10.14 -17.15
CA ILE A 23 14.06 9.95 -16.70
C ILE A 23 14.74 11.29 -16.40
N LYS A 24 14.56 12.30 -17.26
CA LYS A 24 15.19 13.62 -17.11
C LYS A 24 14.73 14.34 -15.86
N GLU A 25 13.47 14.16 -15.47
CA GLU A 25 12.89 14.77 -14.27
C GLU A 25 13.13 13.95 -12.99
N ASP A 26 13.91 12.87 -13.06
CA ASP A 26 14.26 11.99 -11.93
C ASP A 26 13.02 11.53 -11.13
N MET A 27 12.00 11.06 -11.84
CA MET A 27 10.70 10.73 -11.24
C MET A 27 10.72 9.51 -10.31
N GLY A 28 11.74 8.66 -10.41
CA GLY A 28 11.84 7.41 -9.63
C GLY A 28 10.73 6.41 -9.93
N ILE A 29 10.68 5.34 -9.14
CA ILE A 29 9.64 4.30 -9.26
C ILE A 29 8.30 4.88 -8.81
N GLY A 30 8.28 5.68 -7.75
CA GLY A 30 7.08 6.31 -7.22
C GLY A 30 6.39 7.24 -8.23
N GLY A 31 7.15 8.01 -9.01
CA GLY A 31 6.61 8.87 -10.07
C GLY A 31 6.13 8.08 -11.29
N VAL A 32 6.82 6.99 -11.67
CA VAL A 32 6.31 6.08 -12.71
C VAL A 32 4.98 5.45 -12.29
N LEU A 33 4.89 4.97 -11.03
CA LEU A 33 3.65 4.44 -10.47
C LEU A 33 2.54 5.50 -10.47
N SER A 34 2.87 6.76 -10.16
CA SER A 34 1.87 7.82 -10.15
C SER A 34 1.25 8.07 -11.52
N LEU A 35 2.07 7.99 -12.57
CA LEU A 35 1.61 8.10 -13.96
C LEU A 35 0.79 6.87 -14.37
N LEU A 36 1.29 5.66 -14.14
CA LEU A 36 0.66 4.45 -14.64
C LEU A 36 -0.63 4.07 -13.89
N TRP A 37 -0.68 4.28 -12.57
CA TRP A 37 -1.83 3.88 -11.76
C TRP A 37 -2.86 5.00 -11.63
N PHE A 38 -2.43 6.25 -11.47
CA PHE A 38 -3.33 7.37 -11.21
C PHE A 38 -3.46 8.33 -12.39
N ARG A 39 -2.60 8.22 -13.42
CA ARG A 39 -2.51 9.18 -14.54
C ARG A 39 -2.32 10.61 -14.04
N LYS A 40 -1.46 10.75 -13.02
CA LYS A 40 -1.13 12.04 -12.39
C LYS A 40 0.38 12.12 -12.15
N ARG A 41 0.93 13.30 -12.35
CA ARG A 41 2.25 13.67 -11.83
C ARG A 41 2.05 14.10 -10.37
N LEU A 42 2.22 13.16 -9.44
CA LEU A 42 2.07 13.44 -8.01
C LEU A 42 3.27 14.27 -7.50
N PRO A 43 3.09 15.06 -6.42
CA PRO A 43 4.19 15.77 -5.80
C PRO A 43 5.21 14.80 -5.19
N LYS A 44 6.47 15.25 -5.05
CA LYS A 44 7.60 14.41 -4.63
C LYS A 44 7.37 13.69 -3.30
N TYR A 45 6.76 14.34 -2.31
CA TYR A 45 6.46 13.69 -1.04
C TYR A 45 5.53 12.48 -1.20
N ALA A 46 4.59 12.52 -2.15
CA ALA A 46 3.64 11.44 -2.38
C ALA A 46 4.30 10.28 -3.14
N THR A 47 5.15 10.58 -4.12
CA THR A 47 5.92 9.54 -4.82
C THR A 47 6.92 8.86 -3.88
N ASP A 48 7.55 9.62 -2.99
CA ASP A 48 8.47 9.08 -1.98
C ASP A 48 7.73 8.22 -0.96
N PHE A 49 6.52 8.63 -0.58
CA PHE A 49 5.66 7.81 0.29
C PHE A 49 5.21 6.51 -0.38
N LEU A 50 4.95 6.50 -1.69
CA LEU A 50 4.67 5.28 -2.45
C LEU A 50 5.87 4.32 -2.42
N GLU A 51 7.08 4.82 -2.68
CA GLU A 51 8.29 4.00 -2.60
C GLU A 51 8.55 3.49 -1.18
N MET A 52 8.33 4.33 -0.17
CA MET A 52 8.49 3.94 1.23
C MET A 52 7.48 2.86 1.64
N THR A 53 6.26 2.93 1.12
CA THR A 53 5.24 1.90 1.29
C THR A 53 5.69 0.57 0.68
N LEU A 54 6.22 0.58 -0.55
CA LEU A 54 6.76 -0.63 -1.18
C LEU A 54 7.91 -1.24 -0.37
N MET A 55 8.81 -0.40 0.16
CA MET A 55 9.95 -0.86 0.97
C MET A 55 9.50 -1.56 2.25
N VAL A 56 8.51 -1.01 2.99
CA VAL A 56 8.07 -1.63 4.25
C VAL A 56 7.22 -2.89 4.05
N THR A 57 6.67 -3.10 2.84
CA THR A 57 5.88 -4.28 2.49
C THR A 57 6.66 -5.32 1.69
N ALA A 58 7.95 -5.08 1.42
CA ALA A 58 8.74 -5.91 0.50
C ALA A 58 8.77 -7.40 0.89
N ASP A 59 8.88 -7.71 2.19
CA ASP A 59 8.80 -9.08 2.72
C ASP A 59 8.42 -9.08 4.22
N HIS A 60 7.87 -10.19 4.71
CA HIS A 60 7.62 -10.41 6.14
C HIS A 60 8.04 -11.82 6.60
N GLY A 61 9.05 -12.38 5.94
CA GLY A 61 9.60 -13.69 6.25
C GLY A 61 8.79 -14.87 5.68
N PRO A 62 9.35 -16.08 5.75
CA PRO A 62 8.86 -17.23 4.98
C PRO A 62 7.61 -17.90 5.55
N ALA A 63 7.14 -17.47 6.72
CA ALA A 63 6.04 -18.11 7.44
C ALA A 63 4.64 -17.62 7.00
N VAL A 64 4.56 -16.53 6.23
CA VAL A 64 3.28 -16.00 5.72
C VAL A 64 2.83 -16.79 4.50
N SER A 65 1.52 -16.84 4.26
CA SER A 65 0.89 -17.69 3.23
C SER A 65 1.54 -17.60 1.86
N GLY A 66 1.77 -16.39 1.35
CA GLY A 66 2.33 -16.18 0.01
C GLY A 66 3.80 -16.61 -0.10
N ALA A 67 4.61 -16.27 0.89
CA ALA A 67 6.02 -16.66 0.92
C ALA A 67 6.14 -18.19 1.03
N HIS A 68 5.34 -18.80 1.90
CA HIS A 68 5.32 -20.25 2.07
C HIS A 68 4.95 -20.99 0.77
N ASN A 69 3.88 -20.56 0.10
CA ASN A 69 3.46 -21.15 -1.18
C ASN A 69 4.53 -20.99 -2.27
N THR A 70 5.15 -19.82 -2.37
CA THR A 70 6.25 -19.56 -3.31
C THR A 70 7.41 -20.53 -3.06
N ILE A 71 7.81 -20.70 -1.80
CA ILE A 71 8.91 -21.59 -1.39
C ILE A 71 8.57 -23.05 -1.70
N VAL A 72 7.35 -23.51 -1.39
CA VAL A 72 6.91 -24.88 -1.71
C VAL A 72 6.93 -25.12 -3.21
N CYS A 73 6.41 -24.17 -4.02
CA CYS A 73 6.42 -24.26 -5.47
C CYS A 73 7.85 -24.31 -6.04
N ALA A 74 8.77 -23.50 -5.50
CA ALA A 74 10.17 -23.49 -5.89
C ALA A 74 10.87 -24.81 -5.53
N ARG A 75 10.59 -25.36 -4.34
CA ARG A 75 11.11 -26.67 -3.92
C ARG A 75 10.56 -27.83 -4.75
N ALA A 76 9.42 -27.65 -5.41
CA ALA A 76 8.89 -28.58 -6.40
C ALA A 76 9.55 -28.42 -7.79
N GLY A 77 10.61 -27.61 -7.92
CA GLY A 77 11.38 -27.44 -9.16
C GLY A 77 10.68 -26.61 -10.23
N LYS A 78 9.71 -25.76 -9.85
CA LYS A 78 9.02 -24.88 -10.79
C LYS A 78 9.85 -23.63 -11.11
N ASP A 79 9.53 -23.01 -12.25
CA ASP A 79 10.14 -21.77 -12.70
C ASP A 79 9.72 -20.55 -11.85
N LEU A 80 10.45 -19.43 -11.98
CA LEU A 80 10.24 -18.22 -11.20
C LEU A 80 8.80 -17.69 -11.30
N VAL A 81 8.21 -17.65 -12.49
CA VAL A 81 6.87 -17.09 -12.70
C VAL A 81 5.83 -17.98 -12.03
N SER A 82 5.93 -19.30 -12.22
CA SER A 82 5.07 -20.27 -11.52
C SER A 82 5.17 -20.12 -10.00
N CYS A 83 6.38 -20.00 -9.46
CA CYS A 83 6.60 -19.88 -8.01
C CYS A 83 5.99 -18.59 -7.46
N LEU A 84 6.28 -17.46 -8.11
CA LEU A 84 5.76 -16.16 -7.73
C LEU A 84 4.23 -16.14 -7.78
N ALA A 85 3.64 -16.60 -8.89
CA ALA A 85 2.19 -16.66 -9.06
C ALA A 85 1.52 -17.54 -7.98
N SER A 86 2.12 -18.69 -7.63
CA SER A 86 1.62 -19.56 -6.57
C SER A 86 1.52 -18.86 -5.21
N GLY A 87 2.48 -17.99 -4.88
CA GLY A 87 2.43 -17.14 -3.69
C GLY A 87 1.43 -15.99 -3.82
N LEU A 88 1.45 -15.26 -4.93
CA LEU A 88 0.58 -14.10 -5.16
C LEU A 88 -0.91 -14.47 -5.13
N LEU A 89 -1.29 -15.67 -5.57
CA LEU A 89 -2.67 -16.17 -5.51
C LEU A 89 -3.21 -16.36 -4.09
N THR A 90 -2.34 -16.27 -3.07
CA THR A 90 -2.78 -16.26 -1.66
C THR A 90 -3.14 -14.86 -1.16
N ILE A 91 -2.76 -13.80 -1.88
CA ILE A 91 -3.05 -12.41 -1.52
C ILE A 91 -4.54 -12.16 -1.77
N GLY A 92 -5.24 -11.73 -0.72
CA GLY A 92 -6.67 -11.53 -0.71
C GLY A 92 -7.15 -11.17 0.70
N ASP A 93 -8.36 -11.57 1.06
CA ASP A 93 -9.03 -11.16 2.30
C ASP A 93 -8.17 -11.35 3.57
N ARG A 94 -7.74 -12.59 3.85
CA ARG A 94 -7.02 -12.93 5.09
C ARG A 94 -5.51 -12.66 5.06
N PHE A 95 -4.91 -12.54 3.88
CA PHE A 95 -3.48 -12.29 3.70
C PHE A 95 -3.30 -11.13 2.72
N GLY A 96 -2.88 -9.97 3.22
CA GLY A 96 -2.70 -8.74 2.44
C GLY A 96 -3.91 -7.80 2.40
N GLY A 97 -5.14 -8.30 2.58
CA GLY A 97 -6.37 -7.50 2.49
C GLY A 97 -6.57 -6.44 3.58
N ALA A 98 -5.82 -6.50 4.67
CA ALA A 98 -5.99 -5.58 5.79
C ALA A 98 -5.73 -4.11 5.43
N LEU A 99 -4.86 -3.81 4.46
CA LEU A 99 -4.58 -2.43 4.03
C LEU A 99 -5.83 -1.78 3.41
N ASP A 100 -6.43 -2.44 2.43
CA ASP A 100 -7.62 -1.96 1.72
C ASP A 100 -8.86 -1.93 2.65
N ASN A 101 -9.02 -2.96 3.48
CA ASN A 101 -10.11 -3.01 4.44
C ASN A 101 -10.00 -1.92 5.52
N ALA A 102 -8.80 -1.61 6.03
CA ALA A 102 -8.59 -0.50 6.96
C ALA A 102 -8.89 0.84 6.28
N ALA A 103 -8.36 1.07 5.07
CA ALA A 103 -8.62 2.30 4.32
C ALA A 103 -10.12 2.55 4.11
N LYS A 104 -10.87 1.54 3.68
CA LYS A 104 -12.33 1.62 3.53
C LYS A 104 -13.03 1.91 4.85
N GLN A 105 -12.76 1.10 5.88
CA GLN A 105 -13.46 1.19 7.15
C GLN A 105 -13.28 2.54 7.85
N PHE A 106 -12.04 3.06 7.86
CA PHE A 106 -11.76 4.37 8.45
C PHE A 106 -12.32 5.51 7.59
N SER A 107 -12.23 5.42 6.26
CA SER A 107 -12.79 6.47 5.38
C SER A 107 -14.30 6.55 5.53
N GLU A 108 -15.01 5.42 5.53
CA GLU A 108 -16.47 5.38 5.71
C GLU A 108 -16.90 6.00 7.05
N ALA A 109 -16.19 5.68 8.14
CA ALA A 109 -16.48 6.24 9.46
C ALA A 109 -16.20 7.75 9.54
N PHE A 110 -15.06 8.18 8.98
CA PHE A 110 -14.65 9.58 8.93
C PHE A 110 -15.59 10.44 8.07
N ASP A 111 -15.91 9.96 6.87
CA ASP A 111 -16.79 10.66 5.91
C ASP A 111 -18.24 10.73 6.42
N ALA A 112 -18.67 9.75 7.24
CA ALA A 112 -19.95 9.79 7.94
C ALA A 112 -19.97 10.75 9.15
N GLY A 113 -18.84 11.37 9.49
CA GLY A 113 -18.72 12.30 10.62
C GLY A 113 -18.85 11.62 11.99
N LEU A 114 -18.63 10.30 12.07
CA LEU A 114 -18.70 9.58 13.35
C LEU A 114 -17.53 9.99 14.23
N HIS A 115 -17.77 10.30 15.50
CA HIS A 115 -16.69 10.47 16.46
C HIS A 115 -15.92 9.13 16.64
N PRO A 116 -14.58 9.12 16.84
CA PRO A 116 -13.81 7.87 16.94
C PRO A 116 -14.36 6.88 17.99
N SER A 117 -14.83 7.38 19.13
CA SER A 117 -15.45 6.53 20.16
C SER A 117 -16.71 5.82 19.66
N ASP A 118 -17.53 6.49 18.85
CA ASP A 118 -18.77 5.94 18.32
C ASP A 118 -18.48 4.90 17.25
N PHE A 119 -17.49 5.16 16.39
CA PHE A 119 -16.98 4.17 15.44
C PHE A 119 -16.52 2.89 16.15
N VAL A 120 -15.66 2.99 17.17
CA VAL A 120 -15.21 1.83 17.96
C VAL A 120 -16.38 1.07 18.59
N ASN A 121 -17.33 1.80 19.19
CA ASN A 121 -18.50 1.20 19.83
C ASN A 121 -19.43 0.49 18.82
N ASN A 122 -19.62 1.07 17.64
CA ASN A 122 -20.43 0.49 16.57
C ASN A 122 -19.81 -0.82 16.08
N MET A 123 -18.50 -0.84 15.80
CA MET A 123 -17.82 -2.07 15.37
C MET A 123 -17.91 -3.16 16.44
N ARG A 124 -17.74 -2.79 17.73
CA ARG A 124 -17.90 -3.71 18.85
C ARG A 124 -19.32 -4.28 18.95
N LYS A 125 -20.35 -3.44 18.80
CA LYS A 125 -21.76 -3.85 18.83
C LYS A 125 -22.09 -4.80 17.68
N GLU A 126 -21.47 -4.61 16.51
CA GLU A 126 -21.60 -5.49 15.35
C GLU A 126 -20.77 -6.78 15.45
N GLY A 127 -19.95 -6.95 16.49
CA GLY A 127 -19.07 -8.11 16.64
C GLY A 127 -17.93 -8.14 15.61
N LYS A 128 -17.56 -6.99 15.05
CA LYS A 128 -16.50 -6.85 14.05
C LYS A 128 -15.26 -6.21 14.66
N LEU A 129 -14.08 -6.67 14.25
CA LEU A 129 -12.82 -6.05 14.64
C LEU A 129 -12.54 -4.81 13.79
N LEU A 130 -11.70 -3.91 14.33
CA LEU A 130 -11.16 -2.77 13.62
C LEU A 130 -9.97 -3.22 12.77
N MET A 131 -10.06 -3.03 11.46
CA MET A 131 -9.03 -3.42 10.52
C MET A 131 -7.85 -2.45 10.62
N GLY A 132 -6.62 -2.97 10.66
CA GLY A 132 -5.43 -2.16 10.89
C GLY A 132 -5.12 -1.86 12.37
N ILE A 133 -6.00 -2.28 13.30
CA ILE A 133 -5.76 -2.13 14.74
C ILE A 133 -5.31 -3.46 15.37
N GLY A 134 -4.26 -3.38 16.19
CA GLY A 134 -3.73 -4.49 16.97
C GLY A 134 -2.45 -5.09 16.39
N HIS A 135 -1.61 -5.62 17.27
CA HIS A 135 -0.37 -6.28 16.91
C HIS A 135 -0.07 -7.38 17.93
N ARG A 136 0.53 -8.50 17.49
CA ARG A 136 0.85 -9.64 18.37
C ARG A 136 1.89 -9.33 19.46
N VAL A 137 2.97 -8.62 19.09
CA VAL A 137 4.11 -8.31 19.98
C VAL A 137 4.27 -6.82 20.34
N LYS A 138 4.05 -5.92 19.38
CA LYS A 138 4.24 -4.47 19.53
C LYS A 138 3.12 -3.83 20.35
N SER A 139 3.47 -2.77 21.05
CA SER A 139 2.59 -2.04 21.97
C SER A 139 2.94 -0.55 21.96
N LEU A 140 2.21 0.26 22.74
CA LEU A 140 2.50 1.69 22.88
C LEU A 140 3.92 1.97 23.41
N ASN A 141 4.41 1.12 24.32
CA ASN A 141 5.76 1.26 24.90
C ASN A 141 6.86 0.56 24.08
N ASN A 142 6.48 -0.27 23.10
CA ASN A 142 7.39 -0.97 22.18
C ASN A 142 6.80 -0.88 20.76
N PRO A 143 6.95 0.28 20.09
CA PRO A 143 6.25 0.53 18.84
C PRO A 143 6.79 -0.31 17.68
N ASP A 144 5.95 -0.54 16.67
CA ASP A 144 6.40 -1.05 15.37
C ASP A 144 7.11 0.08 14.62
N MET A 145 8.41 -0.10 14.36
CA MET A 145 9.23 0.91 13.71
C MET A 145 8.77 1.22 12.28
N ARG A 146 8.14 0.27 11.57
CA ARG A 146 7.58 0.53 10.23
C ARG A 146 6.46 1.57 10.30
N VAL A 147 5.59 1.45 11.30
CA VAL A 147 4.51 2.40 11.55
C VAL A 147 5.07 3.75 11.96
N VAL A 148 6.06 3.79 12.85
CA VAL A 148 6.70 5.04 13.28
C VAL A 148 7.31 5.80 12.09
N LEU A 149 8.04 5.10 11.22
CA LEU A 149 8.68 5.72 10.06
C LEU A 149 7.65 6.30 9.07
N LEU A 150 6.61 5.53 8.73
CA LEU A 150 5.51 5.99 7.85
C LEU A 150 4.75 7.16 8.46
N LYS A 151 4.38 7.07 9.74
CA LYS A 151 3.66 8.13 10.46
C LYS A 151 4.48 9.41 10.49
N ASN A 152 5.76 9.34 10.87
CA ASN A 152 6.61 10.52 10.98
C ASN A 152 6.79 11.18 9.61
N PHE A 153 7.01 10.40 8.56
CA PHE A 153 7.10 10.94 7.21
C PHE A 153 5.81 11.66 6.80
N ALA A 154 4.65 11.03 7.05
CA ALA A 154 3.35 11.61 6.72
C ALA A 154 3.13 12.94 7.43
N VAL A 155 3.30 12.98 8.77
CA VAL A 155 3.15 14.19 9.58
C VAL A 155 4.10 15.31 9.15
N GLN A 156 5.32 14.97 8.72
CA GLN A 156 6.32 15.96 8.33
C GLN A 156 6.09 16.55 6.93
N HIS A 157 5.60 15.76 5.97
CA HIS A 157 5.60 16.15 4.55
C HIS A 157 4.22 16.30 3.93
N PHE A 158 3.17 15.68 4.47
CA PHE A 158 1.83 15.81 3.91
C PHE A 158 1.23 17.16 4.32
N PRO A 159 0.57 17.89 3.39
CA PRO A 159 -0.07 19.16 3.73
C PRO A 159 -1.17 19.02 4.79
N THR A 160 -1.90 17.90 4.76
CA THR A 160 -2.94 17.55 5.73
C THR A 160 -2.99 16.04 5.94
N THR A 161 -3.38 15.61 7.13
CA THR A 161 -3.48 14.19 7.51
C THR A 161 -4.79 13.84 8.25
N PRO A 162 -5.96 14.40 7.89
CA PRO A 162 -7.15 14.35 8.74
C PRO A 162 -7.62 12.92 9.05
N LEU A 163 -7.51 12.00 8.09
CA LEU A 163 -7.88 10.60 8.29
C LEU A 163 -6.87 9.85 9.16
N LEU A 164 -5.58 10.20 9.08
CA LEU A 164 -4.56 9.67 9.99
C LEU A 164 -4.78 10.23 11.40
N ASP A 165 -5.11 11.51 11.53
CA ASP A 165 -5.41 12.16 12.81
C ASP A 165 -6.65 11.52 13.47
N TYR A 166 -7.66 11.16 12.68
CA TYR A 166 -8.84 10.41 13.12
C TYR A 166 -8.51 8.99 13.59
N ALA A 167 -7.51 8.35 12.96
CA ALA A 167 -7.14 6.97 13.26
C ALA A 167 -6.21 6.82 14.48
N LEU A 168 -5.54 7.89 14.89
CA LEU A 168 -4.61 7.95 16.03
C LEU A 168 -5.32 8.17 17.37
#